data_AF-A0A7J9Z7T9-F1
#
_entry.id   AF-A0A7J9Z7T9-F1
#
_cell.length_a   1.000
_cell.length_b   1.000
_cell.length_c   1.000
_cell.angle_alpha   90.00
_cell.angle_beta   90.00
_cell.angle_gamma   90.00
#
_symmetry.space_group_name_H-M   'P 1'
#
loop_
_entity.id
_entity.type
_entity.pdbx_description
1 polymer ?
#
loop_
_entity_poly.entity_id
_entity_poly.type
_entity_poly.pdbx_seq_one_letter_code
_entity_poly.pdbx_strand_id
1 'polypeptide(L)'
;MRSGDPAGGERTRTFTEEARRKQIIECAITTLAEVGYAHASLAQIAKRANISKGVISYHFAGKDELLEQTIVHVYTKGAEFVIPHIMAADTVRGGLRAYIESNIEWLGDHRDEAIAVGEIALNLRTDDGGLRYGVHTDEPLLKPLEEMFTEGQEKGEFGDFDVRVMAIAVRRAIDSVPGVLAYRDDIDAATFGREYANLFDRATRKDP
;
A
#
# COMPACT_ATOMS: atom_id res chain seq x y z
N MET A 1 34.36 35.66 13.99
CA MET A 1 33.65 34.71 13.11
C MET A 1 33.80 33.32 13.71
N ARG A 2 32.75 32.79 14.35
CA ARG A 2 32.70 31.40 14.81
C ARG A 2 31.68 30.66 13.96
N SER A 3 32.25 29.68 13.27
CA SER A 3 31.75 28.41 12.76
C SER A 3 30.26 28.09 12.91
N GLY A 4 29.66 27.73 11.77
CA GLY A 4 28.30 27.25 11.66
C GLY A 4 28.06 25.90 12.34
N ASP A 5 26.82 25.77 12.78
CA ASP A 5 26.21 24.58 13.36
C ASP A 5 25.85 23.59 12.24
N PRO A 6 26.27 22.31 12.29
CA PRO A 6 25.79 21.30 11.36
C PRO A 6 24.49 20.68 11.87
N ALA A 7 23.48 20.77 11.00
CA ALA A 7 22.38 19.82 10.74
C ALA A 7 21.95 18.87 11.88
N GLY A 8 20.68 19.00 12.27
CA GLY A 8 19.99 18.09 13.19
C GLY A 8 20.06 16.63 12.73
N GLY A 9 20.72 15.81 13.54
CA GLY A 9 20.73 14.37 13.40
C GLY A 9 19.37 13.77 13.76
N GLU A 10 18.85 12.92 12.89
CA GLU A 10 17.76 11.99 13.21
C GLU A 10 18.20 11.13 14.40
N ARG A 11 17.59 11.36 15.57
CA ARG A 11 17.78 10.50 16.74
C ARG A 11 17.18 9.14 16.42
N THR A 12 18.00 8.09 16.45
CA THR A 12 17.52 6.70 16.45
C THR A 12 16.56 6.51 17.61
N ARG A 13 15.33 6.09 17.31
CA ARG A 13 14.26 5.89 18.30
C ARG A 13 14.58 4.69 19.18
N THR A 14 14.05 4.71 20.40
CA THR A 14 14.20 3.54 21.30
C THR A 14 13.22 2.43 20.92
N PHE A 15 13.53 1.17 21.25
CA PHE A 15 12.63 0.03 21.02
C PHE A 15 11.22 0.26 21.58
N THR A 16 11.12 0.84 22.78
CA THR A 16 9.84 1.16 23.42
C THR A 16 9.06 2.22 22.64
N GLU A 17 9.76 3.17 22.03
CA GLU A 17 9.17 4.23 21.20
C GLU A 17 8.62 3.67 19.88
N GLU A 18 9.38 2.79 19.22
CA GLU A 18 8.94 2.12 17.99
C GLU A 18 7.75 1.21 18.23
N ALA A 19 7.77 0.42 19.30
CA ALA A 19 6.65 -0.42 19.71
C ALA A 19 5.39 0.43 19.97
N ARG A 20 5.55 1.62 20.59
CA ARG A 20 4.43 2.54 20.82
C ARG A 20 3.89 3.12 19.52
N ARG A 21 4.75 3.57 18.61
CA ARG A 21 4.33 4.06 17.28
C ARG A 21 3.55 3.00 16.53
N LYS A 22 4.07 1.77 16.49
CA LYS A 22 3.40 0.63 15.84
C LYS A 22 2.01 0.38 16.42
N GLN A 23 1.89 0.35 17.76
CA GLN A 23 0.59 0.19 18.41
C GLN A 23 -0.41 1.30 18.04
N ILE A 24 0.05 2.56 17.98
CA ILE A 24 -0.81 3.68 17.57
C ILE A 24 -1.27 3.53 16.12
N ILE A 25 -0.38 3.12 15.22
CA ILE A 25 -0.69 2.85 13.81
C ILE A 25 -1.72 1.71 13.69
N GLU A 26 -1.53 0.60 14.41
CA GLU A 26 -2.48 -0.52 14.43
C GLU A 26 -3.86 -0.07 14.94
N CYS A 27 -3.90 0.78 15.98
CA CYS A 27 -5.15 1.37 16.44
C CYS A 27 -5.77 2.35 15.42
N ALA A 28 -4.96 3.06 14.63
CA ALA A 28 -5.44 3.93 13.56
C ALA A 28 -6.09 3.11 12.43
N ILE A 29 -5.46 2.00 12.03
CA ILE A 29 -5.99 1.04 11.05
C ILE A 29 -7.38 0.57 11.45
N THR A 30 -7.52 -0.02 12.64
CA THR A 30 -8.83 -0.48 13.13
C THR A 30 -9.85 0.66 13.26
N THR A 31 -9.40 1.86 13.63
CA THR A 31 -10.31 3.02 13.69
C THR A 31 -10.84 3.41 12.32
N LEU A 32 -9.98 3.47 11.30
CA LEU A 32 -10.39 3.77 9.94
C LEU A 32 -11.30 2.68 9.37
N ALA A 33 -10.96 1.42 9.59
CA ALA A 33 -11.74 0.29 9.13
C ALA A 33 -13.17 0.27 9.72
N GLU A 34 -13.33 0.63 10.99
CA GLU A 34 -14.63 0.60 11.66
C GLU A 34 -15.49 1.84 11.42
N VAL A 35 -14.91 3.05 11.44
CA VAL A 35 -15.69 4.31 11.44
C VAL A 35 -15.43 5.20 10.21
N GLY A 36 -14.53 4.79 9.31
CA GLY A 36 -14.17 5.56 8.13
C GLY A 36 -13.34 6.81 8.41
N TYR A 37 -12.81 7.41 7.34
CA TYR A 37 -11.91 8.56 7.40
C TYR A 37 -12.53 9.79 8.09
N ALA A 38 -13.79 10.08 7.75
CA ALA A 38 -14.50 11.27 8.19
C ALA A 38 -14.69 11.29 9.70
N HIS A 39 -14.93 10.13 10.31
CA HIS A 39 -15.14 10.03 11.75
C HIS A 39 -13.86 9.73 12.51
N ALA A 40 -12.83 9.11 11.91
CA ALA A 40 -11.58 8.79 12.59
C ALA A 40 -10.85 10.06 13.11
N SER A 41 -10.71 10.20 14.42
CA SER A 41 -10.04 11.32 15.08
C SER A 41 -8.89 10.87 15.98
N LEU A 42 -7.91 11.75 16.23
CA LEU A 42 -6.83 11.46 17.18
C LEU A 42 -7.36 11.12 18.59
N ALA A 43 -8.51 11.67 18.97
CA ALA A 43 -9.14 11.36 20.26
C ALA A 43 -9.67 9.92 20.32
N GLN A 44 -10.31 9.44 19.24
CA GLN A 44 -10.77 8.05 19.16
C GLN A 44 -9.61 7.07 19.07
N ILE A 45 -8.58 7.40 18.28
CA ILE A 45 -7.38 6.55 18.17
C ILE A 45 -6.69 6.45 19.53
N ALA A 46 -6.54 7.57 20.27
CA ALA A 46 -5.98 7.56 21.63
C ALA A 46 -6.81 6.71 22.60
N LYS A 47 -8.14 6.85 22.53
CA LYS A 47 -9.07 6.04 23.32
C LYS A 47 -8.91 4.55 23.01
N ARG A 48 -8.82 4.16 21.74
CA ARG A 48 -8.61 2.77 21.30
C ARG A 48 -7.26 2.22 21.76
N ALA A 49 -6.20 3.02 21.63
CA ALA A 49 -4.86 2.65 22.07
C ALA A 49 -4.69 2.64 23.60
N ASN A 50 -5.71 3.06 24.36
CA ASN A 50 -5.69 3.24 25.82
C ASN A 50 -4.53 4.15 26.28
N ILE A 51 -4.36 5.28 25.59
CA ILE A 51 -3.34 6.29 25.88
C ILE A 51 -3.96 7.70 25.85
N SER A 52 -3.23 8.70 26.37
CA SER A 52 -3.65 10.09 26.23
C SER A 52 -3.36 10.63 24.82
N LYS A 53 -4.12 11.64 24.39
CA LYS A 53 -3.84 12.36 23.13
C LYS A 53 -2.42 12.96 23.11
N GLY A 54 -1.91 13.37 24.28
CA GLY A 54 -0.54 13.89 24.41
C GLY A 54 0.53 12.87 24.05
N VAL A 55 0.30 11.57 24.30
CA VAL A 55 1.21 10.51 23.87
C VAL A 55 1.22 10.39 22.34
N ILE A 56 0.06 10.50 21.68
CA ILE A 56 0.03 10.53 20.21
C ILE A 56 0.78 11.75 19.68
N SER A 57 0.53 12.94 20.25
CA SER A 57 1.21 14.18 19.82
C SER A 57 2.73 14.16 20.06
N TYR A 58 3.22 13.33 20.98
CA TYR A 58 4.66 13.13 21.16
C TYR A 58 5.29 12.34 20.00
N HIS A 59 4.54 11.40 19.42
CA HIS A 59 5.01 10.59 18.31
C HIS A 59 4.69 11.21 16.95
N PHE A 60 3.50 11.78 16.78
CA PHE A 60 3.01 12.29 15.51
C PHE A 60 2.61 13.76 15.62
N ALA A 61 3.07 14.58 14.69
CA ALA A 61 2.75 16.00 14.55
C ALA A 61 1.25 16.26 14.38
N GLY A 62 0.50 15.30 13.83
CA GLY A 62 -0.93 15.43 13.63
C GLY A 62 -1.61 14.17 13.10
N LYS A 63 -2.90 14.32 12.76
CA LYS A 63 -3.68 13.25 12.11
C LYS A 63 -3.03 12.86 10.78
N ASP A 64 -2.67 13.85 9.96
CA ASP A 64 -2.16 13.59 8.61
C ASP A 64 -0.84 12.82 8.64
N GLU A 65 0.15 13.21 9.46
CA GLU A 65 1.39 12.41 9.61
C GLU A 65 1.10 10.99 10.10
N LEU A 66 0.19 10.82 11.08
CA LEU A 66 -0.19 9.48 11.53
C LEU A 66 -0.81 8.63 10.39
N LEU A 67 -1.68 9.23 9.58
CA LEU A 67 -2.29 8.54 8.45
C LEU A 67 -1.26 8.23 7.36
N GLU A 68 -0.32 9.13 7.09
CA GLU A 68 0.76 8.87 6.14
C GLU A 68 1.66 7.71 6.61
N GLN A 69 2.02 7.70 7.88
CA GLN A 69 2.79 6.61 8.49
C GLN A 69 1.99 5.30 8.53
N THR A 70 0.65 5.38 8.62
CA THR A 70 -0.23 4.22 8.50
C THR A 70 -0.15 3.62 7.10
N ILE A 71 -0.24 4.43 6.04
CA ILE A 71 -0.05 3.96 4.66
C ILE A 71 1.32 3.31 4.48
N VAL A 72 2.39 3.96 4.94
CA VAL A 72 3.75 3.41 4.82
C VAL A 72 3.85 2.05 5.50
N HIS A 73 3.35 1.93 6.74
CA HIS A 73 3.35 0.67 7.48
C HIS A 73 2.60 -0.45 6.75
N VAL A 74 1.43 -0.13 6.20
CA VAL A 74 0.61 -1.11 5.47
C VAL A 74 1.30 -1.55 4.18
N TYR A 75 1.83 -0.62 3.37
CA TYR A 75 2.58 -0.98 2.17
C TYR A 75 3.87 -1.73 2.44
N THR A 76 4.60 -1.40 3.52
CA THR A 76 5.81 -2.14 3.90
C THR A 76 5.48 -3.60 4.21
N LYS A 77 4.45 -3.86 5.02
CA LYS A 77 4.00 -5.23 5.30
C LYS A 77 3.54 -5.97 4.04
N GLY A 78 2.79 -5.29 3.17
CA GLY A 78 2.36 -5.87 1.90
C GLY A 78 3.54 -6.24 1.01
N ALA A 79 4.54 -5.36 0.91
CA ALA A 79 5.77 -5.63 0.14
C ALA A 79 6.58 -6.79 0.74
N GLU A 80 6.70 -6.88 2.07
CA GLU A 80 7.35 -8.00 2.77
C GLU A 80 6.69 -9.35 2.45
N PHE A 81 5.36 -9.35 2.23
CA PHE A 81 4.63 -10.54 1.81
C PHE A 81 4.79 -10.82 0.30
N VAL A 82 4.63 -9.80 -0.54
CA VAL A 82 4.55 -9.95 -2.01
C VAL A 82 5.92 -10.26 -2.64
N ILE A 83 6.98 -9.56 -2.23
CA ILE A 83 8.31 -9.66 -2.88
C ILE A 83 8.84 -11.10 -2.92
N PRO A 84 8.80 -11.88 -1.82
CA PRO A 84 9.24 -13.28 -1.85
C PRO A 84 8.52 -14.14 -2.90
N HIS A 85 7.22 -13.91 -3.12
CA HIS A 85 6.43 -14.66 -4.10
C HIS A 85 6.88 -14.35 -5.54
N ILE A 86 7.17 -13.09 -5.84
CA ILE A 86 7.72 -12.68 -7.15
C ILE A 86 9.08 -13.31 -7.38
N MET A 87 9.96 -13.23 -6.39
CA MET A 87 11.35 -13.73 -6.49
C MET A 87 11.43 -15.25 -6.61
N ALA A 88 10.40 -15.98 -6.18
CA ALA A 88 10.32 -17.43 -6.30
C ALA A 88 9.89 -17.90 -7.71
N ALA A 89 9.46 -17.00 -8.59
CA ALA A 89 9.01 -17.37 -9.93
C ALA A 89 10.19 -17.62 -10.90
N ASP A 90 10.08 -18.68 -11.70
CA ASP A 90 11.12 -19.06 -12.68
C ASP A 90 11.19 -18.16 -13.92
N THR A 91 10.13 -17.36 -14.16
CA THR A 91 9.95 -16.57 -15.38
C THR A 91 9.38 -15.20 -15.04
N VAL A 92 9.61 -14.18 -15.88
CA VAL A 92 9.06 -12.83 -15.67
C VAL A 92 7.53 -12.87 -15.72
N ARG A 93 6.96 -13.66 -16.64
CA ARG A 93 5.52 -13.95 -16.70
C ARG A 93 4.99 -14.59 -15.41
N GLY A 94 5.74 -15.53 -14.84
CA GLY A 94 5.44 -16.12 -13.54
C GLY A 94 5.47 -15.08 -12.43
N GLY A 95 6.47 -14.18 -12.45
CA GLY A 95 6.60 -13.07 -11.51
C GLY A 95 5.41 -12.10 -11.52
N LEU A 96 4.89 -11.76 -12.71
CA LEU A 96 3.67 -10.94 -12.83
C LEU A 96 2.45 -11.61 -12.20
N ARG A 97 2.28 -12.91 -12.42
CA ARG A 97 1.20 -13.68 -11.82
C ARG A 97 1.33 -13.75 -10.31
N ALA A 98 2.52 -14.07 -9.81
CA ALA A 98 2.82 -14.08 -8.38
C ALA A 98 2.58 -12.71 -7.74
N TYR A 99 2.96 -11.61 -8.41
CA TYR A 99 2.67 -10.26 -7.97
C TYR A 99 1.15 -10.03 -7.79
N ILE A 100 0.34 -10.35 -8.80
CA ILE A 100 -1.11 -10.11 -8.75
C ILE A 100 -1.77 -10.98 -7.68
N GLU A 101 -1.48 -12.28 -7.67
CA GLU A 101 -2.11 -13.23 -6.75
C GLU A 101 -1.75 -12.92 -5.29
N SER A 102 -0.46 -12.70 -4.99
CA SER A 102 -0.02 -12.40 -3.61
C SER A 102 -0.51 -11.03 -3.12
N ASN A 103 -0.63 -10.01 -3.98
CA ASN A 103 -1.25 -8.75 -3.57
C ASN A 103 -2.70 -8.97 -3.14
N ILE A 104 -3.48 -9.71 -3.94
CA ILE A 104 -4.91 -9.92 -3.69
C ILE A 104 -5.13 -10.84 -2.48
N GLU A 105 -4.33 -11.88 -2.33
CA GLU A 105 -4.32 -12.75 -1.14
C GLU A 105 -4.05 -11.92 0.13
N TRP A 106 -2.99 -11.10 0.12
CA TRP A 106 -2.65 -10.28 1.28
C TRP A 106 -3.76 -9.29 1.65
N LEU A 107 -4.39 -8.65 0.65
CA LEU A 107 -5.53 -7.75 0.87
C LEU A 107 -6.76 -8.48 1.42
N GLY A 108 -6.96 -9.74 1.03
CA GLY A 108 -8.01 -10.60 1.56
C GLY A 108 -7.79 -10.95 3.03
N ASP A 109 -6.56 -11.31 3.38
CA ASP A 109 -6.19 -11.69 4.76
C ASP A 109 -6.08 -10.49 5.71
N HIS A 110 -5.87 -9.29 5.18
CA HIS A 110 -5.64 -8.05 5.94
C HIS A 110 -6.72 -7.01 5.61
N ARG A 111 -7.99 -7.37 5.83
CA ARG A 111 -9.16 -6.56 5.45
C ARG A 111 -9.17 -5.17 6.10
N ASP A 112 -8.81 -5.05 7.37
CA ASP A 112 -8.78 -3.78 8.09
C ASP A 112 -7.72 -2.84 7.49
N GLU A 113 -6.53 -3.37 7.21
CA GLU A 113 -5.46 -2.65 6.50
C GLU A 113 -5.91 -2.17 5.11
N ALA A 114 -6.56 -3.05 4.35
CA ALA A 114 -7.05 -2.76 3.02
C ALA A 114 -8.09 -1.61 3.03
N ILE A 115 -9.06 -1.67 3.95
CA ILE A 115 -10.07 -0.62 4.12
C ILE A 115 -9.41 0.68 4.58
N ALA A 116 -8.50 0.63 5.56
CA ALA A 116 -7.83 1.80 6.09
C ALA A 116 -7.04 2.55 5.00
N VAL A 117 -6.30 1.82 4.15
CA VAL A 117 -5.58 2.43 3.01
C VAL A 117 -6.53 3.03 2.01
N GLY A 118 -7.63 2.35 1.66
CA GLY A 118 -8.65 2.91 0.76
C GLY A 118 -9.27 4.20 1.30
N GLU A 119 -9.64 4.19 2.58
CA GLU A 119 -10.17 5.36 3.30
C GLU A 119 -9.19 6.54 3.29
N ILE A 120 -7.91 6.30 3.57
CA ILE A 120 -6.89 7.36 3.54
C ILE A 120 -6.64 7.84 2.11
N ALA A 121 -6.44 6.93 1.16
CA ALA A 121 -6.07 7.28 -0.21
C ALA A 121 -7.14 8.12 -0.91
N LEU A 122 -8.42 7.81 -0.67
CA LEU A 122 -9.55 8.52 -1.28
C LEU A 122 -9.89 9.84 -0.59
N ASN A 123 -9.48 10.05 0.67
CA ASN A 123 -9.95 11.18 1.49
C ASN A 123 -8.86 12.10 2.03
N LEU A 124 -7.61 11.66 2.15
CA LEU A 124 -6.51 12.54 2.56
C LEU A 124 -6.21 13.56 1.45
N ARG A 125 -6.00 14.80 1.83
CA ARG A 125 -5.76 15.92 0.93
C ARG A 125 -4.47 16.65 1.28
N THR A 126 -3.84 17.23 0.27
CA THR A 126 -2.79 18.24 0.41
C THR A 126 -3.40 19.60 0.74
N ASP A 127 -2.57 20.56 1.16
CA ASP A 127 -3.00 21.92 1.52
C ASP A 127 -3.70 22.67 0.37
N ASP A 128 -3.41 22.30 -0.88
CA ASP A 128 -4.04 22.85 -2.09
C ASP A 128 -5.39 22.18 -2.44
N GLY A 129 -5.85 21.23 -1.62
CA GLY A 129 -7.10 20.50 -1.80
C GLY A 129 -7.02 19.32 -2.78
N GLY A 130 -5.85 19.03 -3.33
CA GLY A 130 -5.60 17.82 -4.13
C GLY A 130 -5.63 16.55 -3.29
N LEU A 131 -5.84 15.39 -3.92
CA LEU A 131 -5.63 14.09 -3.27
C LEU A 131 -4.17 13.97 -2.84
N ARG A 132 -3.90 13.57 -1.59
CA ARG A 132 -2.52 13.33 -1.12
C ARG A 132 -1.92 12.08 -1.73
N TYR A 133 -2.76 11.11 -2.07
CA TYR A 133 -2.42 9.84 -2.68
C TYR A 133 -3.18 9.65 -3.99
N GLY A 134 -2.50 9.13 -5.00
CA GLY A 134 -3.09 8.79 -6.29
C GLY A 134 -2.02 8.61 -7.35
N VAL A 135 -2.40 8.75 -8.62
CA VAL A 135 -1.51 8.51 -9.78
C VAL A 135 -0.15 9.23 -9.67
N HIS A 136 -0.10 10.41 -9.06
CA HIS A 136 1.13 11.21 -8.90
C HIS A 136 2.07 10.70 -7.78
N THR A 137 1.57 9.91 -6.83
CA THR A 137 2.38 9.31 -5.74
C THR A 137 2.71 7.84 -5.95
N ASP A 138 2.10 7.20 -6.95
CA ASP A 138 2.23 5.75 -7.16
C ASP A 138 3.52 5.36 -7.89
N GLU A 139 4.39 6.32 -8.21
CA GLU A 139 5.66 6.07 -8.89
C GLU A 139 6.51 4.95 -8.26
N PRO A 140 6.65 4.87 -6.92
CA PRO A 140 7.38 3.76 -6.29
C PRO A 140 6.71 2.38 -6.47
N LEU A 141 5.41 2.35 -6.75
CA LEU A 141 4.64 1.12 -7.02
C LEU A 141 4.65 0.75 -8.52
N LEU A 142 4.69 1.75 -9.39
CA LEU A 142 4.63 1.57 -10.85
C LEU A 142 5.99 1.22 -11.43
N LYS A 143 7.07 1.87 -10.98
CA LYS A 143 8.40 1.67 -11.55
C LYS A 143 8.87 0.20 -11.53
N PRO A 144 8.73 -0.57 -10.43
CA PRO A 144 9.09 -1.99 -10.44
C PRO A 144 8.27 -2.83 -11.43
N LEU A 145 6.99 -2.49 -11.65
CA LEU A 145 6.16 -3.14 -12.65
C LEU A 145 6.62 -2.80 -14.07
N GLU A 146 6.99 -1.55 -14.33
CA GLU A 146 7.51 -1.14 -15.63
C GLU A 146 8.84 -1.83 -15.97
N GLU A 147 9.73 -1.95 -14.99
CA GLU A 147 10.97 -2.72 -15.11
C GLU A 147 10.67 -4.19 -15.45
N MET A 148 9.72 -4.81 -14.73
CA MET A 148 9.27 -6.19 -15.00
C MET A 148 8.69 -6.35 -16.42
N PHE A 149 7.85 -5.42 -16.87
CA PHE A 149 7.26 -5.50 -18.22
C PHE A 149 8.30 -5.29 -19.31
N THR A 150 9.21 -4.33 -19.13
CA THR A 150 10.32 -4.09 -20.06
C THR A 150 11.18 -5.33 -20.19
N GLU A 151 11.59 -5.93 -19.07
CA GLU A 151 12.39 -7.17 -19.06
C GLU A 151 11.66 -8.33 -19.76
N GLY A 152 10.36 -8.50 -19.49
CA GLY A 152 9.58 -9.56 -20.12
C GLY A 152 9.36 -9.34 -21.62
N GLN A 153 9.27 -8.09 -22.09
CA GLN A 153 9.25 -7.76 -23.52
C GLN A 153 10.59 -8.08 -24.19
N GLU A 154 11.71 -7.69 -23.56
CA GLU A 154 13.06 -7.97 -24.06
C GLU A 154 13.35 -9.48 -24.17
N LYS A 155 12.90 -10.26 -23.17
CA LYS A 155 13.01 -11.73 -23.16
C LYS A 155 12.00 -12.44 -24.08
N GLY A 156 11.07 -11.70 -24.67
CA GLY A 156 10.01 -12.25 -25.52
C GLY A 156 8.96 -13.07 -24.75
N GLU A 157 8.92 -12.95 -23.43
CA GLU A 157 7.88 -13.54 -22.59
C GLU A 157 6.56 -12.77 -22.69
N PHE A 158 6.63 -11.47 -22.97
CA PHE A 158 5.49 -10.58 -23.18
C PHE A 158 5.38 -10.08 -24.64
N GLY A 159 4.18 -9.69 -25.03
CA GLY A 159 3.89 -9.04 -26.31
C GLY A 159 4.17 -7.54 -26.30
N ASP A 160 3.90 -6.87 -27.42
CA ASP A 160 4.06 -5.42 -27.54
C ASP A 160 2.87 -4.68 -26.92
N PHE A 161 3.16 -3.75 -26.00
CA PHE A 161 2.20 -2.87 -25.35
C PHE A 161 2.92 -1.70 -24.67
N ASP A 162 2.18 -0.61 -24.41
CA ASP A 162 2.69 0.49 -23.61
C ASP A 162 2.87 0.05 -22.14
N VAL A 163 4.13 0.02 -21.72
CA VAL A 163 4.57 -0.45 -20.40
C VAL A 163 3.94 0.35 -19.26
N ARG A 164 3.83 1.68 -19.40
CA ARG A 164 3.26 2.55 -18.36
C ARG A 164 1.76 2.34 -18.23
N VAL A 165 1.06 2.24 -19.36
CA VAL A 165 -0.39 1.98 -19.38
C VAL A 165 -0.69 0.63 -18.74
N MET A 166 0.09 -0.41 -19.06
CA MET A 166 -0.10 -1.74 -18.48
C MET A 166 0.19 -1.77 -16.97
N ALA A 167 1.26 -1.11 -16.52
CA ALA A 167 1.57 -0.98 -15.09
C ALA A 167 0.46 -0.27 -14.31
N ILE A 168 -0.07 0.84 -14.84
CA ILE A 168 -1.22 1.52 -14.25
C ILE A 168 -2.44 0.59 -14.22
N ALA A 169 -2.75 -0.11 -15.32
CA ALA A 169 -3.91 -0.99 -15.40
C ALA A 169 -3.85 -2.12 -14.35
N VAL A 170 -2.70 -2.79 -14.22
CA VAL A 170 -2.49 -3.82 -13.19
C VAL A 170 -2.63 -3.24 -11.79
N ARG A 171 -1.99 -2.10 -11.51
CA ARG A 171 -2.05 -1.47 -10.19
C ARG A 171 -3.48 -1.07 -9.81
N ARG A 172 -4.24 -0.49 -10.74
CA ARG A 172 -5.64 -0.10 -10.51
C ARG A 172 -6.57 -1.28 -10.33
N ALA A 173 -6.31 -2.37 -11.03
CA ALA A 173 -7.04 -3.60 -10.80
C ALA A 173 -6.85 -4.06 -9.34
N ILE A 174 -5.61 -4.09 -8.84
CA ILE A 174 -5.33 -4.45 -7.43
C ILE A 174 -5.94 -3.43 -6.46
N ASP A 175 -5.78 -2.12 -6.69
CA ASP A 175 -6.30 -1.06 -5.81
C ASP A 175 -7.83 -1.08 -5.69
N SER A 176 -8.54 -1.68 -6.65
CA SER A 176 -10.00 -1.80 -6.60
C SER A 176 -10.48 -2.88 -5.62
N VAL A 177 -9.63 -3.86 -5.30
CA VAL A 177 -9.97 -5.04 -4.50
C VAL A 177 -10.47 -4.71 -3.10
N PRO A 178 -9.86 -3.78 -2.32
CA PRO A 178 -10.38 -3.40 -1.01
C PRO A 178 -11.83 -2.94 -1.06
N GLY A 179 -12.20 -2.15 -2.08
CA GLY A 179 -13.56 -1.68 -2.28
C GLY A 179 -14.52 -2.83 -2.61
N VAL A 180 -14.06 -3.85 -3.34
CA VAL A 180 -14.88 -5.04 -3.63
C VAL A 180 -15.07 -5.88 -2.35
N LEU A 181 -13.99 -6.20 -1.63
CA LEU A 181 -14.02 -7.04 -0.43
C LEU A 181 -14.70 -6.36 0.77
N ALA A 182 -14.73 -5.03 0.82
CA ALA A 182 -15.40 -4.28 1.88
C ALA A 182 -16.93 -4.45 1.88
N TYR A 183 -17.53 -4.75 0.73
CA TYR A 183 -18.99 -4.85 0.56
C TYR A 183 -19.47 -6.24 0.09
N ARG A 184 -18.55 -7.18 -0.14
CA ARG A 184 -18.83 -8.53 -0.65
C ARG A 184 -18.04 -9.56 0.16
N ASP A 185 -18.69 -10.17 1.15
CA ASP A 185 -18.07 -11.21 1.98
C ASP A 185 -18.12 -12.61 1.31
N ASP A 186 -18.76 -12.72 0.14
CA ASP A 186 -18.89 -13.95 -0.66
C ASP A 186 -17.70 -14.20 -1.60
N ILE A 187 -16.78 -13.24 -1.74
CA ILE A 187 -15.68 -13.32 -2.70
C ILE A 187 -14.47 -13.98 -2.04
N ASP A 188 -14.07 -15.13 -2.58
CA ASP A 188 -12.80 -15.76 -2.27
C ASP A 188 -11.65 -14.98 -2.93
N ALA A 189 -10.81 -14.33 -2.12
CA ALA A 189 -9.67 -13.55 -2.58
C ALA A 189 -8.71 -14.38 -3.45
N ALA A 190 -8.52 -15.67 -3.15
CA ALA A 190 -7.65 -16.54 -3.93
C ALA A 190 -8.22 -16.76 -5.35
N THR A 191 -9.51 -17.05 -5.46
CA THR A 191 -10.19 -17.16 -6.76
C THR A 191 -10.15 -15.84 -7.53
N PHE A 192 -10.42 -14.72 -6.84
CA PHE A 192 -10.37 -13.39 -7.45
C PHE A 192 -8.97 -13.06 -8.01
N GLY A 193 -7.93 -13.37 -7.23
CA GLY A 193 -6.52 -13.20 -7.61
C GLY A 193 -6.15 -13.98 -8.87
N ARG A 194 -6.54 -15.24 -8.95
CA ARG A 194 -6.31 -16.09 -10.14
C ARG A 194 -7.01 -15.55 -11.39
N GLU A 195 -8.25 -15.08 -11.27
CA GLU A 195 -8.97 -14.50 -12.41
C GLU A 195 -8.32 -13.21 -12.91
N TYR A 196 -7.86 -12.35 -12.00
CA TYR A 196 -7.10 -11.15 -12.37
C TYR A 196 -5.76 -11.49 -13.03
N ALA A 197 -5.02 -12.46 -12.48
CA ALA A 197 -3.78 -12.92 -13.09
C ALA A 197 -4.00 -13.50 -14.50
N ASN A 198 -5.08 -14.26 -14.70
CA ASN A 198 -5.45 -14.80 -16.01
C ASN A 198 -5.84 -13.71 -17.01
N LEU A 199 -6.51 -12.65 -16.56
CA LEU A 199 -6.85 -11.50 -17.42
C LEU A 199 -5.57 -10.82 -17.93
N PHE A 200 -4.64 -10.49 -17.03
CA PHE A 200 -3.42 -9.78 -17.41
C PHE A 200 -2.43 -10.67 -18.16
N ASP A 201 -2.35 -11.97 -17.86
CA ASP A 201 -1.55 -12.92 -18.62
C ASP A 201 -1.98 -13.02 -20.09
N ARG A 202 -3.30 -12.94 -20.36
CA ARG A 202 -3.84 -12.88 -21.72
C ARG A 202 -3.57 -11.53 -22.39
N ALA A 203 -3.66 -10.44 -21.63
CA ALA A 203 -3.43 -9.09 -22.15
C ALA A 203 -1.95 -8.82 -22.47
N THR A 204 -1.03 -9.49 -21.77
CA THR A 204 0.43 -9.27 -21.93
C THR A 204 1.11 -10.34 -22.78
N ARG A 205 0.41 -11.40 -23.21
CA ARG A 205 1.06 -12.45 -24.01
C ARG A 205 1.44 -11.95 -25.40
N LYS A 206 2.50 -12.52 -25.93
CA LYS A 206 2.86 -12.37 -27.34
C LYS A 206 1.80 -13.05 -28.20
N ASP A 207 1.28 -12.34 -29.19
CA ASP A 207 0.39 -12.96 -30.17
C ASP A 207 1.13 -14.05 -30.96
N PRO A 208 0.44 -15.13 -31.36
CA PRO A 208 1.03 -16.23 -32.13
C PRO A 208 1.63 -15.79 -33.47
#